data_AF-R7CJ22-F1
#
_entry.id   AF-R7CJ22-F1
#
_cell.length_a   1.000
_cell.length_b   1.000
_cell.length_c   1.000
_cell.angle_alpha   90.00
_cell.angle_beta   90.00
_cell.angle_gamma   90.00
#
_symmetry.space_group_name_H-M   'P 1'
#
loop_
_entity.id
_entity.type
_entity.pdbx_description
1 polymer ?
#
loop_
_entity_poly.entity_id
_entity_poly.type
_entity_poly.pdbx_seq_one_letter_code
_entity_poly.pdbx_strand_id
1 'polypeptide(L)'
;MTTVIARRTLASLCIAFILAISLSGCSSTENNQSAQEQQSASQAQTTDQNSSEDANNSEGTEMQPSSDFMQVAIDEAYQGIQAGDGGPFGSVIVKNGEIVGQGHNRVLAENDPTCHGEMEAIRDACKNLGTHDLSGCELYTTAEPCPMCLGAILWSNMSQVYYGCTRQDSAEIGFRDDAFYRQLNGEEETVSVQEFDRETCLELFNDYAAEDAQRY
;
A
#
# COMPACT_ATOMS: atom_id res chain seq x y z
N MET A 1 -12.04 -37.87 56.11
CA MET A 1 -10.89 -38.37 55.32
C MET A 1 -10.98 -37.70 53.95
N THR A 2 -10.13 -36.80 53.47
CA THR A 2 -8.89 -36.18 53.97
C THR A 2 -8.69 -34.88 53.17
N THR A 3 -8.63 -33.78 53.91
CA THR A 3 -7.87 -32.51 53.79
C THR A 3 -7.35 -31.94 52.45
N VAL A 4 -7.81 -30.70 52.20
CA VAL A 4 -7.21 -29.47 51.61
C VAL A 4 -5.67 -29.37 51.64
N ILE A 5 -5.04 -28.71 50.66
CA ILE A 5 -3.95 -27.70 50.84
C ILE A 5 -3.70 -26.91 49.53
N ALA A 6 -3.72 -25.58 49.67
CA ALA A 6 -3.29 -24.57 48.70
C ALA A 6 -1.85 -24.10 48.96
N ARG A 7 -1.13 -23.65 47.93
CA ARG A 7 0.07 -22.75 47.99
C ARG A 7 0.10 -21.99 46.64
N ARG A 8 0.01 -20.66 46.47
CA ARG A 8 0.61 -19.45 47.06
C ARG A 8 2.14 -19.29 46.91
N THR A 9 2.49 -18.45 45.91
CA THR A 9 3.43 -17.29 45.89
C THR A 9 4.96 -17.43 46.08
N LEU A 10 5.66 -16.47 45.43
CA LEU A 10 7.04 -15.91 45.62
C LEU A 10 8.00 -16.23 44.46
N ALA A 11 8.92 -15.37 44.00
CA ALA A 11 9.21 -13.95 44.19
C ALA A 11 10.33 -13.56 43.20
N SER A 12 10.37 -12.26 42.90
CA SER A 12 11.44 -11.45 42.30
C SER A 12 12.89 -11.88 42.59
N LEU A 13 13.77 -11.82 41.58
CA LEU A 13 15.21 -11.64 41.80
C LEU A 13 15.82 -10.67 40.76
N CYS A 14 16.06 -9.43 41.21
CA CYS A 14 17.06 -8.53 40.64
C CYS A 14 18.46 -9.02 40.99
N ILE A 15 19.38 -9.06 40.04
CA ILE A 15 20.83 -8.94 40.32
C ILE A 15 21.45 -8.03 39.26
N ALA A 16 21.84 -6.83 39.71
CA ALA A 16 22.84 -5.99 39.07
C ALA A 16 24.22 -6.44 39.55
N PHE A 17 25.23 -6.43 38.68
CA PHE A 17 26.63 -6.35 39.10
C PHE A 17 27.44 -5.47 38.14
N ILE A 18 28.27 -4.65 38.77
CA ILE A 18 29.02 -3.48 38.31
C ILE A 18 30.50 -3.87 38.10
N LEU A 19 31.20 -3.03 37.33
CA LEU A 19 32.65 -2.71 37.26
C LEU A 19 33.29 -3.08 35.91
N ALA A 20 33.64 -2.13 35.02
CA ALA A 20 34.55 -0.97 35.10
C ALA A 20 36.05 -1.34 35.11
N ILE A 21 36.73 -1.16 33.95
CA ILE A 21 38.17 -0.86 33.86
C ILE A 21 38.41 0.15 32.71
N SER A 22 38.80 1.36 33.14
CA SER A 22 39.65 2.43 32.56
C SER A 22 40.92 1.96 31.82
N LEU A 23 41.68 2.69 30.99
CA LEU A 23 41.86 4.10 30.61
C LEU A 23 42.89 4.13 29.43
N SER A 24 42.80 5.17 28.59
CA SER A 24 43.88 5.97 28.00
C SER A 24 44.93 5.40 27.02
N GLY A 25 45.01 6.06 25.86
CA GLY A 25 46.21 6.20 25.04
C GLY A 25 45.97 7.23 23.92
N CYS A 26 46.64 8.38 24.00
CA CYS A 26 46.47 9.58 23.19
C CYS A 26 47.73 9.87 22.34
N SER A 27 47.55 10.53 21.17
CA SER A 27 48.54 11.28 20.37
C SER A 27 49.63 10.46 19.64
N SER A 28 50.18 10.81 18.47
CA SER A 28 50.26 12.07 17.70
C SER A 28 50.70 11.79 16.24
N THR A 29 50.22 12.66 15.34
CA THR A 29 50.75 13.17 14.05
C THR A 29 52.12 12.71 13.51
N GLU A 30 52.23 12.48 12.19
CA GLU A 30 53.12 13.24 11.28
C GLU A 30 52.92 12.92 9.77
N ASN A 31 53.13 13.97 8.95
CA ASN A 31 53.09 14.12 7.50
C ASN A 31 54.06 13.19 6.72
N ASN A 32 53.80 12.89 5.43
CA ASN A 32 54.43 13.59 4.28
C ASN A 32 53.96 13.10 2.88
N GLN A 33 54.04 14.03 1.92
CA GLN A 33 53.86 13.97 0.45
C GLN A 33 54.85 12.96 -0.20
N SER A 34 54.83 12.50 -1.45
CA SER A 34 54.42 12.97 -2.80
C SER A 34 54.76 11.87 -3.83
N ALA A 35 54.03 11.76 -4.96
CA ALA A 35 54.51 11.41 -6.33
C ALA A 35 53.27 11.16 -7.22
N GLN A 36 52.83 12.06 -8.10
CA GLN A 36 53.27 12.29 -9.49
C GLN A 36 53.44 11.03 -10.34
N GLU A 37 52.50 10.82 -11.28
CA GLU A 37 52.79 10.24 -12.60
C GLU A 37 51.84 10.83 -13.66
N GLN A 38 52.44 11.38 -14.71
CA GLN A 38 51.82 11.94 -15.90
C GLN A 38 51.73 10.88 -16.99
N GLN A 39 50.65 10.91 -17.79
CA GLN A 39 50.58 10.55 -19.22
C GLN A 39 49.11 10.70 -19.64
N SER A 40 48.67 11.13 -20.82
CA SER A 40 49.19 11.91 -21.94
C SER A 40 48.08 11.86 -23.01
N ALA A 41 47.70 13.00 -23.61
CA ALA A 41 47.04 13.18 -24.92
C ALA A 41 45.75 12.36 -25.24
N SER A 42 44.66 12.92 -25.78
CA SER A 42 44.60 13.73 -26.99
C SER A 42 43.19 14.33 -27.24
N GLN A 43 43.18 15.54 -27.82
CA GLN A 43 42.29 16.09 -28.87
C GLN A 43 40.79 15.71 -28.83
N ALA A 44 39.89 16.65 -28.51
CA ALA A 44 39.30 17.67 -29.39
C ALA A 44 38.06 17.17 -30.17
N GLN A 45 36.86 17.66 -29.78
CA GLN A 45 35.85 18.15 -30.73
C GLN A 45 34.76 18.94 -30.02
N THR A 46 34.59 20.17 -30.49
CA THR A 46 33.51 21.11 -30.18
C THR A 46 32.30 20.85 -31.10
N THR A 47 31.12 21.20 -30.56
CA THR A 47 29.90 21.68 -31.23
C THR A 47 29.23 20.79 -32.28
N ASP A 48 27.98 20.41 -32.02
CA ASP A 48 26.86 21.06 -32.71
C ASP A 48 25.53 20.82 -31.97
N GLN A 49 24.92 21.94 -31.56
CA GLN A 49 23.49 22.03 -31.34
C GLN A 49 22.84 22.24 -32.71
N ASN A 50 21.86 21.42 -33.08
CA ASN A 50 20.76 21.92 -33.90
C ASN A 50 19.44 21.24 -33.53
N SER A 51 18.51 22.11 -33.18
CA SER A 51 17.07 21.97 -32.93
C SER A 51 16.26 21.68 -34.20
N SER A 52 14.96 21.44 -34.00
CA SER A 52 13.84 21.34 -34.97
C SER A 52 13.74 19.95 -35.60
N GLU A 53 12.65 19.18 -35.56
CA GLU A 53 11.19 19.38 -35.51
C GLU A 53 10.64 18.04 -34.94
N ASP A 54 9.59 17.98 -34.13
CA ASP A 54 8.23 17.82 -34.64
C ASP A 54 7.20 18.13 -33.54
N ALA A 55 6.45 19.19 -33.78
CA ALA A 55 5.16 19.43 -33.15
C ALA A 55 4.08 18.82 -34.06
N ASN A 56 3.48 17.70 -33.64
CA ASN A 56 2.06 17.34 -33.76
C ASN A 56 1.87 15.83 -33.73
N ASN A 57 1.38 15.31 -32.61
CA ASN A 57 0.17 14.49 -32.65
C ASN A 57 -0.50 14.53 -31.27
N SER A 58 -1.53 15.37 -31.11
CA SER A 58 -2.42 15.32 -29.94
C SER A 58 -3.46 14.22 -30.16
N GLU A 59 -3.02 12.98 -30.10
CA GLU A 59 -3.88 11.84 -29.76
C GLU A 59 -3.59 11.54 -28.28
N GLY A 60 -4.65 11.39 -27.48
CA GLY A 60 -4.57 11.26 -26.03
C GLY A 60 -3.50 10.26 -25.61
N THR A 61 -2.38 10.75 -25.11
CA THR A 61 -1.29 9.92 -24.62
C THR A 61 -1.75 9.23 -23.35
N GLU A 62 -2.09 7.95 -23.45
CA GLU A 62 -2.07 7.04 -22.30
C GLU A 62 -0.71 7.20 -21.62
N MET A 63 -0.71 7.74 -20.41
CA MET A 63 0.50 7.87 -19.61
C MET A 63 1.00 6.46 -19.31
N GLN A 64 2.25 6.18 -19.65
CA GLN A 64 2.84 4.87 -19.32
C GLN A 64 2.96 4.73 -17.79
N PRO A 65 2.76 3.52 -17.23
CA PRO A 65 2.89 3.32 -15.79
C PRO A 65 4.25 3.79 -15.28
N SER A 66 4.25 4.59 -14.22
CA SER A 66 5.48 5.12 -13.62
C SER A 66 5.96 4.27 -12.46
N SER A 67 7.26 3.93 -12.47
CA SER A 67 7.92 3.27 -11.34
C SER A 67 7.90 4.12 -10.07
N ASP A 68 7.85 5.45 -10.20
CA ASP A 68 7.91 6.37 -9.07
C ASP A 68 6.65 6.28 -8.20
N PHE A 69 5.47 6.13 -8.81
CA PHE A 69 4.22 5.95 -8.06
C PHE A 69 4.15 4.60 -7.36
N MET A 70 4.64 3.54 -8.02
CA MET A 70 4.77 2.23 -7.37
C MET A 70 5.75 2.28 -6.20
N GLN A 71 6.84 3.05 -6.29
CA GLN A 71 7.76 3.23 -5.18
C GLN A 71 7.08 3.91 -3.98
N VAL A 72 6.22 4.91 -4.19
CA VAL A 72 5.45 5.50 -3.10
C VAL A 72 4.49 4.48 -2.46
N ALA A 73 3.84 3.63 -3.25
CA ALA A 73 3.00 2.55 -2.71
C ALA A 73 3.82 1.55 -1.87
N ILE A 74 5.05 1.24 -2.28
CA ILE A 74 5.98 0.41 -1.50
C ILE A 74 6.37 1.11 -0.19
N ASP A 75 6.64 2.41 -0.23
CA ASP A 75 7.01 3.18 0.96
C ASP A 75 5.85 3.24 1.96
N GLU A 76 4.60 3.38 1.49
CA GLU A 76 3.38 3.25 2.30
C GLU A 76 3.28 1.87 2.96
N ALA A 77 3.51 0.79 2.22
CA ALA A 77 3.50 -0.56 2.78
C ALA A 77 4.54 -0.72 3.91
N TYR A 78 5.76 -0.20 3.70
CA TYR A 78 6.80 -0.25 4.73
C TYR A 78 6.45 0.57 5.98
N GLN A 79 5.81 1.73 5.82
CA GLN A 79 5.32 2.53 6.95
C GLN A 79 4.35 1.71 7.81
N GLY A 80 3.35 1.07 7.19
CA GLY A 80 2.39 0.22 7.89
C GLY A 80 3.03 -0.97 8.61
N ILE A 81 3.98 -1.66 7.97
CA ILE A 81 4.72 -2.77 8.58
C ILE A 81 5.50 -2.29 9.81
N GLN A 82 6.20 -1.16 9.69
CA GLN A 82 7.04 -0.61 10.77
C GLN A 82 6.21 -0.12 11.95
N ALA A 83 5.02 0.42 11.69
CA ALA A 83 4.07 0.83 12.72
C ALA A 83 3.35 -0.37 13.37
N GLY A 84 3.30 -1.52 12.70
CA GLY A 84 2.54 -2.69 13.15
C GLY A 84 1.06 -2.63 12.78
N ASP A 85 0.70 -1.81 11.80
CA ASP A 85 -0.70 -1.50 11.45
C ASP A 85 -1.35 -2.62 10.64
N GLY A 86 -0.55 -3.39 9.90
CA GLY A 86 -1.08 -4.39 8.98
C GLY A 86 -0.04 -5.12 8.12
N GLY A 87 -0.55 -5.79 7.08
CA GLY A 87 0.26 -6.52 6.10
C GLY A 87 1.01 -5.63 5.11
N PRO A 88 1.84 -6.21 4.21
CA PRO A 88 2.73 -5.48 3.31
C PRO A 88 2.01 -4.90 2.08
N PHE A 89 0.88 -4.24 2.29
CA PHE A 89 0.04 -3.71 1.22
C PHE A 89 -0.06 -2.19 1.30
N GLY A 90 0.45 -1.52 0.28
CA GLY A 90 0.39 -0.07 0.14
C GLY A 90 -0.15 0.29 -1.23
N SER A 91 -0.75 1.46 -1.33
CA SER A 91 -1.45 1.91 -2.51
C SER A 91 -1.43 3.43 -2.64
N VAL A 92 -1.39 3.92 -3.88
CA VAL A 92 -1.55 5.33 -4.21
C VAL A 92 -2.50 5.51 -5.39
N ILE A 93 -3.28 6.58 -5.37
CA ILE A 93 -4.19 6.96 -6.44
C ILE A 93 -3.67 8.25 -7.06
N VAL A 94 -3.56 8.24 -8.39
CA VAL A 94 -3.00 9.33 -9.19
C VAL A 94 -4.07 9.90 -10.11
N LYS A 95 -4.12 11.22 -10.22
CA LYS A 95 -4.96 11.94 -11.20
C LYS A 95 -4.10 12.97 -11.91
N ASN A 96 -4.01 12.91 -13.24
CA ASN A 96 -3.20 13.83 -14.05
C ASN A 96 -1.71 13.91 -13.61
N GLY A 97 -1.13 12.79 -13.19
CA GLY A 97 0.27 12.72 -12.73
C GLY A 97 0.50 13.22 -11.30
N GLU A 98 -0.55 13.57 -10.56
CA GLU A 98 -0.47 13.98 -9.15
C GLU A 98 -1.10 12.92 -8.24
N ILE A 99 -0.45 12.63 -7.12
CA ILE A 99 -1.04 11.72 -6.13
C ILE A 99 -2.16 12.45 -5.40
N VAL A 100 -3.38 11.90 -5.50
CA VAL A 100 -4.59 12.43 -4.87
C VAL A 100 -5.04 11.62 -3.67
N GLY A 101 -4.53 10.39 -3.48
CA GLY A 101 -4.75 9.60 -2.28
C GLY A 101 -3.66 8.57 -2.04
N GLN A 102 -3.39 8.27 -0.77
CA GLN A 102 -2.39 7.27 -0.35
C GLN A 102 -2.93 6.45 0.81
N GLY A 103 -2.49 5.20 0.93
CA GLY A 103 -2.85 4.38 2.07
C GLY A 103 -2.11 3.04 2.10
N HIS A 104 -2.06 2.46 3.28
CA HIS A 104 -1.55 1.11 3.51
C HIS A 104 -2.52 0.31 4.37
N ASN A 105 -2.29 -0.99 4.45
CA ASN A 105 -3.09 -1.90 5.26
C ASN A 105 -3.04 -1.50 6.74
N ARG A 106 -4.19 -1.17 7.31
CA ARG A 106 -4.37 -0.83 8.73
C ARG A 106 -5.31 -1.77 9.47
N VAL A 107 -5.47 -3.01 8.97
CA VAL A 107 -6.43 -3.98 9.52
C VAL A 107 -6.22 -4.22 11.02
N LEU A 108 -4.95 -4.31 11.46
CA LEU A 108 -4.63 -4.56 12.87
C LEU A 108 -4.76 -3.30 13.71
N ALA A 109 -4.33 -2.15 13.20
CA ALA A 109 -4.43 -0.86 13.89
C ALA A 109 -5.88 -0.45 14.16
N GLU A 110 -6.75 -0.56 13.15
CA GLU A 110 -8.14 -0.10 13.23
C GLU A 110 -9.10 -1.18 13.76
N ASN A 111 -8.65 -2.43 13.88
CA ASN A 111 -9.52 -3.58 14.10
C ASN A 111 -10.67 -3.65 13.07
N ASP A 112 -10.38 -3.25 11.83
CA ASP A 112 -11.33 -3.21 10.72
C ASP A 112 -10.79 -4.08 9.57
N PRO A 113 -11.44 -5.22 9.25
CA PRO A 113 -10.98 -6.10 8.17
C PRO A 113 -11.08 -5.46 6.79
N THR A 114 -11.74 -4.31 6.65
CA THR A 114 -11.87 -3.57 5.38
C THR A 114 -10.76 -2.55 5.15
N CYS A 115 -9.90 -2.27 6.14
CA CYS A 115 -8.80 -1.30 6.04
C CYS A 115 -7.58 -1.85 5.26
N HIS A 116 -7.82 -2.29 4.02
CA HIS A 116 -6.79 -2.64 3.05
C HIS A 116 -6.14 -1.39 2.45
N GLY A 117 -4.94 -1.52 1.89
CA GLY A 117 -4.20 -0.37 1.31
C GLY A 117 -5.00 0.34 0.21
N GLU A 118 -5.65 -0.42 -0.67
CA GLU A 118 -6.48 0.12 -1.76
C GLU A 118 -7.71 0.86 -1.19
N MET A 119 -8.31 0.32 -0.13
CA MET A 119 -9.49 0.90 0.52
C MET A 119 -9.14 2.23 1.20
N GLU A 120 -8.01 2.28 1.90
CA GLU A 120 -7.52 3.51 2.53
C GLU A 120 -7.14 4.56 1.48
N ALA A 121 -6.46 4.18 0.41
CA ALA A 121 -6.13 5.11 -0.67
C ALA A 121 -7.38 5.66 -1.38
N ILE A 122 -8.42 4.84 -1.61
CA ILE A 122 -9.71 5.29 -2.17
C ILE A 122 -10.38 6.29 -1.21
N ARG A 123 -10.45 5.97 0.08
CA ARG A 123 -11.06 6.84 1.10
C ARG A 123 -10.35 8.19 1.17
N ASP A 124 -9.01 8.19 1.14
CA ASP A 124 -8.20 9.40 1.14
C ASP A 124 -8.39 10.22 -0.14
N ALA A 125 -8.36 9.60 -1.31
CA ALA A 125 -8.60 10.27 -2.59
C ALA A 125 -9.98 10.92 -2.67
N CYS A 126 -11.04 10.19 -2.29
CA CYS A 126 -12.39 10.71 -2.27
C CYS A 126 -12.52 11.94 -1.35
N LYS A 127 -11.88 11.90 -0.18
CA LYS A 127 -11.86 13.02 0.76
C LYS A 127 -11.09 14.22 0.19
N ASN A 128 -9.94 14.00 -0.41
CA ASN A 128 -9.10 15.06 -0.97
C ASN A 128 -9.76 15.74 -2.18
N LEU A 129 -10.47 14.98 -3.01
CA LEU A 129 -11.18 15.49 -4.19
C LEU A 129 -12.61 15.96 -3.91
N GLY A 130 -13.17 15.62 -2.73
CA GLY A 130 -14.55 15.95 -2.37
C GLY A 130 -15.60 15.25 -3.24
N THR A 131 -15.28 14.05 -3.74
CA THR A 131 -16.15 13.26 -4.63
C THR A 131 -16.05 11.77 -4.30
N HIS A 132 -17.08 10.99 -4.64
CA HIS A 132 -17.04 9.53 -4.60
C HIS A 132 -16.65 8.91 -5.96
N ASP A 133 -16.66 9.72 -7.02
CA ASP A 133 -16.31 9.32 -8.38
C ASP A 133 -14.84 9.63 -8.66
N LEU A 134 -14.04 8.57 -8.79
CA LEU A 134 -12.62 8.61 -9.11
C LEU A 134 -12.36 8.33 -10.60
N SER A 135 -13.35 8.55 -11.47
CA SER A 135 -13.17 8.53 -12.93
C SER A 135 -11.95 9.34 -13.37
N GLY A 136 -11.13 8.73 -14.23
CA GLY A 136 -9.88 9.32 -14.73
C GLY A 136 -8.71 9.27 -13.74
N CYS A 137 -8.86 8.58 -12.60
CA CYS A 137 -7.74 8.26 -11.72
C CYS A 137 -7.16 6.87 -12.05
N GLU A 138 -5.89 6.69 -11.68
CA GLU A 138 -5.13 5.44 -11.79
C GLU A 138 -4.75 4.96 -10.39
N LEU A 139 -4.89 3.66 -10.14
CA LEU A 139 -4.43 3.03 -8.89
C LEU A 139 -3.10 2.31 -9.10
N TYR A 140 -2.15 2.54 -8.20
CA TYR A 140 -0.92 1.78 -8.09
C TYR A 140 -0.93 1.06 -6.73
N THR A 141 -0.78 -0.26 -6.72
CA THR A 141 -0.86 -1.09 -5.50
C THR A 141 0.26 -2.12 -5.45
N THR A 142 0.79 -2.41 -4.26
CA THR A 142 1.90 -3.37 -4.13
C THR A 142 1.48 -4.81 -4.42
N ALA A 143 0.19 -5.14 -4.39
CA ALA A 143 -0.33 -6.47 -4.74
C ALA A 143 -1.63 -6.37 -5.55
N GLU A 144 -1.89 -7.41 -6.35
CA GLU A 144 -3.12 -7.57 -7.12
C GLU A 144 -4.35 -7.44 -6.20
N PRO A 145 -5.34 -6.58 -6.53
CA PRO A 145 -6.48 -6.33 -5.64
C PRO A 145 -7.28 -7.60 -5.35
N CYS A 146 -7.58 -7.85 -4.07
CA CYS A 146 -8.50 -8.91 -3.68
C CYS A 146 -9.95 -8.56 -4.10
N PRO A 147 -10.93 -9.49 -4.04
CA PRO A 147 -12.28 -9.22 -4.55
C PRO A 147 -12.99 -8.03 -3.90
N MET A 148 -12.73 -7.76 -2.62
CA MET A 148 -13.26 -6.58 -1.93
C MET A 148 -12.71 -5.29 -2.53
N CYS A 149 -11.37 -5.19 -2.65
CA CYS A 149 -10.70 -4.03 -3.21
C CYS A 149 -11.07 -3.84 -4.69
N LEU A 150 -11.14 -4.91 -5.48
CA LEU A 150 -11.61 -4.86 -6.86
C LEU A 150 -13.04 -4.33 -6.96
N GLY A 151 -13.94 -4.76 -6.08
CA GLY A 151 -15.30 -4.21 -6.00
C GLY A 151 -15.28 -2.71 -5.70
N ALA A 152 -14.48 -2.25 -4.75
CA ALA A 152 -14.36 -0.83 -4.42
C ALA A 152 -13.79 0.01 -5.57
N ILE A 153 -12.80 -0.51 -6.30
CA ILE A 153 -12.23 0.11 -7.51
C ILE A 153 -13.33 0.32 -8.55
N LEU A 154 -14.14 -0.72 -8.82
CA LEU A 154 -15.26 -0.63 -9.74
C LEU A 154 -16.32 0.38 -9.30
N TRP A 155 -16.70 0.38 -8.01
CA TRP A 155 -17.65 1.37 -7.46
C TRP A 155 -17.14 2.81 -7.52
N SER A 156 -15.82 3.01 -7.53
CA SER A 156 -15.20 4.32 -7.67
C SER A 156 -14.96 4.77 -9.12
N ASN A 157 -15.39 3.97 -10.12
CA ASN A 157 -15.22 4.23 -11.55
C ASN A 157 -13.75 4.37 -12.04
N MET A 158 -12.78 3.84 -11.29
CA MET A 158 -11.41 3.74 -11.79
C MET A 158 -11.30 2.63 -12.83
N SER A 159 -10.71 2.95 -13.98
CA SER A 159 -10.55 1.99 -15.08
C SER A 159 -9.15 1.39 -15.17
N GLN A 160 -8.16 1.95 -14.48
CA GLN A 160 -6.75 1.56 -14.59
C GLN A 160 -6.16 1.19 -13.22
N VAL A 161 -5.57 0.00 -13.14
CA VAL A 161 -4.88 -0.51 -11.95
C VAL A 161 -3.54 -1.11 -12.37
N TYR A 162 -2.48 -0.70 -11.69
CA TYR A 162 -1.14 -1.27 -11.81
C TYR A 162 -0.78 -1.94 -10.50
N TYR A 163 -0.37 -3.21 -10.54
CA TYR A 163 -0.02 -3.97 -9.35
C TYR A 163 1.38 -4.59 -9.45
N GLY A 164 2.03 -4.76 -8.29
CA GLY A 164 3.35 -5.37 -8.18
C GLY A 164 3.33 -6.89 -8.03
N CYS A 165 2.88 -7.38 -6.88
CA CYS A 165 2.80 -8.79 -6.53
C CYS A 165 1.49 -9.43 -6.99
N THR A 166 1.54 -10.68 -7.42
CA THR A 166 0.37 -11.47 -7.82
C THR A 166 -0.37 -12.02 -6.60
N ARG A 167 -1.59 -12.52 -6.81
CA ARG A 167 -2.32 -13.28 -5.78
C ARG A 167 -1.55 -14.49 -5.24
N GLN A 168 -0.77 -15.16 -6.09
CA GLN A 168 0.07 -16.28 -5.67
C GLN A 168 1.15 -15.83 -4.69
N ASP A 169 1.78 -14.68 -4.93
CA ASP A 169 2.79 -14.11 -4.03
C ASP A 169 2.18 -13.76 -2.67
N SER A 170 0.98 -13.17 -2.65
CA SER A 170 0.22 -12.89 -1.42
C SER A 170 -0.12 -14.19 -0.65
N ALA A 171 -0.47 -15.25 -1.36
CA ALA A 171 -0.79 -16.55 -0.76
C ALA A 171 0.43 -17.18 -0.08
N GLU A 172 1.63 -17.05 -0.66
CA GLU A 172 2.88 -17.60 -0.11
C GLU A 172 3.26 -17.00 1.24
N ILE A 173 2.83 -15.77 1.53
CA ILE A 173 3.03 -15.11 2.83
C ILE A 173 1.83 -15.24 3.77
N GLY A 174 0.81 -16.03 3.41
CA GLY A 174 -0.29 -16.42 4.28
C GLY A 174 -1.62 -15.69 4.10
N PHE A 175 -1.76 -14.84 3.08
CA PHE A 175 -3.06 -14.27 2.71
C PHE A 175 -3.90 -15.26 1.91
N ARG A 176 -5.22 -15.05 1.85
CA ARG A 176 -6.18 -16.08 1.37
C ARG A 176 -7.11 -15.56 0.30
N ASP A 177 -6.63 -14.61 -0.50
CA ASP A 177 -7.45 -13.91 -1.49
C ASP A 177 -8.08 -14.90 -2.49
N ASP A 178 -7.35 -15.95 -2.84
CA ASP A 178 -7.83 -17.03 -3.71
C ASP A 178 -9.08 -17.73 -3.22
N ALA A 179 -9.24 -17.92 -1.90
CA ALA A 179 -10.44 -18.57 -1.36
C ALA A 179 -11.70 -17.73 -1.64
N PHE A 180 -11.58 -16.40 -1.64
CA PHE A 180 -12.68 -15.51 -1.95
C PHE A 180 -13.05 -15.55 -3.44
N TYR A 181 -12.06 -15.64 -4.33
CA TYR A 181 -12.35 -15.83 -5.75
C TYR A 181 -13.04 -17.16 -6.03
N ARG A 182 -12.66 -18.25 -5.36
CA ARG A 182 -13.35 -19.54 -5.51
C ARG A 182 -14.81 -19.48 -5.06
N GLN A 183 -15.11 -18.74 -3.99
CA GLN A 183 -16.50 -18.44 -3.60
C GLN A 183 -17.25 -17.74 -4.72
N LEU A 184 -16.67 -16.67 -5.27
CA LEU A 184 -17.33 -15.83 -6.27
C LEU A 184 -17.51 -16.54 -7.62
N ASN A 185 -16.58 -17.44 -7.96
CA ASN A 185 -16.70 -18.28 -9.15
C ASN A 185 -17.68 -19.46 -8.95
N GLY A 186 -18.22 -19.64 -7.75
CA GLY A 186 -19.09 -20.78 -7.41
C GLY A 186 -18.35 -22.11 -7.30
N GLU A 187 -17.03 -22.09 -7.14
CA GLU A 187 -16.18 -23.27 -6.98
C GLU A 187 -16.18 -23.79 -5.54
N GLU A 188 -16.38 -22.90 -4.56
CA GLU A 188 -16.52 -23.22 -3.14
C GLU A 188 -17.70 -22.44 -2.53
N GLU A 189 -18.36 -22.99 -1.50
CA GLU A 189 -19.37 -22.26 -0.71
C GLU A 189 -18.88 -22.14 0.75
N THR A 190 -18.05 -21.13 0.98
CA THR A 190 -17.53 -20.70 2.28
C THR A 190 -18.52 -19.84 3.08
N VAL A 191 -19.37 -19.07 2.39
CA VAL A 191 -20.41 -18.23 3.00
C VAL A 191 -21.76 -18.56 2.37
N SER A 192 -22.75 -18.87 3.22
CA SER A 192 -24.13 -19.06 2.77
C SER A 192 -24.84 -17.72 2.64
N VAL A 193 -25.33 -17.41 1.43
CA VAL A 193 -26.09 -16.20 1.14
C VAL A 193 -27.52 -16.61 0.82
N GLN A 194 -28.49 -16.14 1.61
CA GLN A 194 -29.89 -16.55 1.52
C GLN A 194 -30.81 -15.32 1.44
N GLU A 195 -31.80 -15.37 0.54
CA GLU A 195 -32.86 -14.35 0.46
C GLU A 195 -33.81 -14.50 1.65
N PHE A 196 -34.12 -13.39 2.33
CA PHE A 196 -35.03 -13.36 3.46
C PHE A 196 -35.78 -12.01 3.50
N ASP A 197 -37.06 -12.03 3.91
CA ASP A 197 -37.95 -10.86 4.02
C ASP A 197 -37.97 -9.94 2.77
N ARG A 198 -37.97 -10.55 1.57
CA ARG A 198 -37.88 -9.83 0.29
C ARG A 198 -38.96 -8.76 0.12
N GLU A 199 -40.21 -9.06 0.43
CA GLU A 199 -41.33 -8.13 0.21
C GLU A 199 -41.17 -6.84 1.04
N THR A 200 -40.78 -6.97 2.32
CA THR A 200 -40.49 -5.82 3.19
C THR A 200 -39.31 -5.00 2.67
N CYS A 201 -38.25 -5.65 2.18
CA CYS A 201 -37.10 -4.95 1.59
C CYS A 201 -37.46 -4.24 0.28
N LEU A 202 -38.42 -4.76 -0.49
CA LEU A 202 -38.89 -4.11 -1.72
C LEU A 202 -39.67 -2.83 -1.44
N GLU A 203 -40.37 -2.72 -0.31
CA GLU A 203 -41.00 -1.46 0.10
C GLU A 203 -39.97 -0.33 0.23
N LEU A 204 -38.85 -0.59 0.92
CA LEU A 204 -37.72 0.36 1.00
C LEU A 204 -37.19 0.77 -0.39
N PHE A 205 -37.04 -0.16 -1.32
CA PHE A 205 -36.52 0.12 -2.65
C PHE A 205 -37.50 0.95 -3.48
N ASN A 206 -38.80 0.68 -3.35
CA ASN A 206 -39.85 1.44 -4.00
C ASN A 206 -39.95 2.87 -3.44
N ASP A 207 -39.82 3.02 -2.12
CA ASP A 207 -39.80 4.33 -1.47
C ASP A 207 -38.62 5.18 -1.99
N TYR A 208 -37.42 4.59 -2.07
CA TYR A 208 -36.26 5.26 -2.65
C TYR A 208 -36.47 5.65 -4.11
N ALA A 209 -37.04 4.76 -4.93
CA ALA A 209 -37.29 5.02 -6.36
C ALA A 209 -38.37 6.08 -6.62
N ALA A 210 -39.26 6.32 -5.65
CA ALA A 210 -40.31 7.34 -5.75
C ALA A 210 -39.82 8.75 -5.39
N GLU A 211 -38.68 8.87 -4.68
CA GLU A 211 -38.01 10.15 -4.53
C GLU A 211 -37.40 10.58 -5.88
N ASP A 212 -37.49 11.88 -6.24
CA ASP A 212 -36.88 12.45 -7.45
C ASP A 212 -35.35 12.43 -7.30
N ALA A 213 -34.76 11.24 -7.45
CA ALA A 213 -33.43 10.91 -6.98
C ALA A 213 -32.38 11.33 -8.00
N GLN A 214 -32.02 12.61 -7.99
CA GLN A 214 -30.75 13.12 -8.52
C GLN A 214 -29.59 12.82 -7.54
N ARG A 215 -29.47 11.57 -7.09
CA ARG A 215 -28.44 11.15 -6.14
C ARG A 215 -27.81 9.87 -6.65
N TYR A 216 -26.49 9.91 -6.82
CA TYR A 216 -25.63 9.08 -7.67
C TYR A 216 -25.48 9.63 -9.09
#